data_AF-A0A1F2XRT9-F1
#
_entry.id   AF-A0A1F2XRT9-F1
#
_cell.length_a   1.000
_cell.length_b   1.000
_cell.length_c   1.000
_cell.angle_alpha   90.00
_cell.angle_beta   90.00
_cell.angle_gamma   90.00
#
_symmetry.space_group_name_H-M   'P 1'
#
loop_
_entity.id
_entity.type
_entity.pdbx_description
1 polymer ?
#
loop_
_entity_poly.entity_id
_entity_poly.type
_entity_poly.pdbx_seq_one_letter_code
_entity_poly.pdbx_strand_id
1 'polypeptide(L)' 'MHVRKTTSFAGEIRGSTTHDIWFARQTGVPVKIVMVSRTTNDSPVGDVHYEEDVTLRLTSLATRR' A
#
# COMPACT_ATOMS: atom_id res chain seq x y z
N MET A 1 -7.53 -14.29 -6.19
CA MET A 1 -8.25 -13.04 -6.52
C MET A 1 -7.28 -11.88 -6.35
N HIS A 2 -7.44 -10.79 -7.09
CA HIS A 2 -6.60 -9.60 -6.98
C HIS A 2 -7.49 -8.37 -6.91
N VAL A 3 -7.14 -7.45 -6.02
CA VAL A 3 -7.80 -6.15 -5.88
C VAL A 3 -6.72 -5.08 -5.93
N ARG A 4 -6.95 -4.08 -6.78
CA ARG A 4 -6.17 -2.85 -6.80
C ARG A 4 -7.01 -1.73 -6.20
N LYS A 5 -6.44 -1.00 -5.25
CA LYS A 5 -7.03 0.22 -4.69
C LYS A 5 -6.03 1.37 -4.84
N THR A 6 -6.49 2.48 -5.39
CA THR A 6 -5.72 3.72 -5.43
C THR A 6 -6.41 4.75 -4.56
N THR A 7 -5.64 5.40 -3.69
CA THR A 7 -6.07 6.51 -2.85
C THR A 7 -5.25 7.73 -3.24
N SER A 8 -5.90 8.87 -3.44
CA SER A 8 -5.23 10.15 -3.67
C SER A 8 -5.41 11.06 -2.45
N PHE A 9 -4.38 11.85 -2.15
CA PHE A 9 -4.35 12.83 -1.08
C PHE A 9 -4.17 14.22 -1.67
N ALA A 10 -4.83 15.21 -1.09
CA ALA A 10 -4.71 16.62 -1.45
C ALA A 10 -4.67 17.47 -0.17
N GLY A 11 -4.02 18.62 -0.25
CA GLY A 11 -3.76 19.52 0.89
C GLY A 11 -2.26 19.61 1.18
N GLU A 12 -1.93 19.79 2.46
CA GLU A 12 -0.56 19.94 2.97
C GLU A 12 0.34 18.74 2.62
N ILE A 13 -0.26 17.55 2.54
CA ILE A 13 0.35 16.35 1.96
C ILE A 13 -0.47 15.97 0.72
N ARG A 14 0.15 16.03 -0.46
CA ARG A 14 -0.47 15.69 -1.74
C ARG A 14 0.21 14.49 -2.38
N GLY A 15 -0.55 13.63 -3.05
CA GLY A 15 0.04 12.47 -3.71
C GLY A 15 -0.95 11.33 -3.89
N SER A 16 -0.41 10.12 -4.02
CA SER A 16 -1.23 8.92 -4.15
C SER A 16 -0.55 7.68 -3.60
N THR A 17 -1.36 6.75 -3.12
CA THR A 17 -0.92 5.41 -2.76
C THR A 17 -1.70 4.39 -3.57
N THR A 18 -1.01 3.44 -4.18
CA THR A 18 -1.61 2.26 -4.79
C THR A 18 -1.35 1.05 -3.93
N HIS A 19 -2.39 0.28 -3.64
CA HIS A 19 -2.34 -1.03 -3.00
C HIS A 19 -2.78 -2.09 -4.00
N ASP A 20 -1.94 -3.08 -4.24
CA ASP A 20 -2.29 -4.31 -4.91
C ASP A 20 -2.33 -5.45 -3.87
N ILE A 21 -3.49 -6.08 -3.71
CA ILE A 21 -3.71 -7.16 -2.74
C ILE A 21 -4.11 -8.42 -3.49
N TRP A 22 -3.34 -9.49 -3.30
CA TRP A 22 -3.64 -10.81 -3.84
C TRP A 22 -4.15 -11.71 -2.71
N PHE A 23 -5.21 -12.44 -3.00
CA PHE A 23 -5.88 -13.33 -2.06
C PHE A 23 -5.84 -14.79 -2.52
N ALA A 24 -5.60 -15.69 -1.58
CA ALA A 24 -5.79 -17.12 -1.76
C ALA A 24 -7.25 -17.42 -2.12
N ARG A 25 -7.49 -18.18 -3.19
CA ARG A 25 -8.84 -18.42 -3.71
C ARG A 25 -9.75 -19.16 -2.73
N GLN A 26 -9.19 -20.10 -1.97
CA GLN A 26 -9.96 -21.00 -1.09
C GLN A 26 -10.34 -20.35 0.23
N THR A 27 -9.45 -19.53 0.80
CA THR A 27 -9.62 -18.98 2.16
C THR A 27 -9.95 -17.50 2.18
N GLY A 28 -9.76 -16.79 1.06
CA GLY A 28 -9.90 -15.34 1.00
C GLY A 28 -8.82 -14.58 1.78
N VAL A 29 -7.77 -15.25 2.28
CA VAL A 29 -6.68 -14.62 3.03
C VAL A 29 -5.73 -13.89 2.07
N PRO A 30 -5.29 -12.65 2.38
CA PRO A 30 -4.24 -11.97 1.64
C PRO A 30 -2.91 -12.75 1.66
N VAL A 31 -2.37 -13.07 0.50
CA VAL A 31 -1.08 -13.79 0.35
C VAL A 31 0.07 -12.87 -0.06
N LYS A 32 -0.26 -11.72 -0.66
CA LYS A 32 0.70 -10.70 -1.05
C LYS A 32 0.01 -9.34 -0.98
N ILE A 33 0.73 -8.35 -0.47
CA ILE A 33 0.32 -6.95 -0.51
C ILE A 33 1.52 -6.17 -1.06
N VAL A 34 1.30 -5.39 -2.11
CA VAL A 34 2.27 -4.43 -2.61
C VAL A 34 1.66 -3.06 -2.46
N MET A 35 2.39 -2.15 -1.84
CA MET A 35 2.01 -0.76 -1.70
C MET A 35 3.12 0.11 -2.29
N VAL A 36 2.72 1.07 -3.11
CA VAL A 36 3.59 2.15 -3.57
C VAL A 36 2.91 3.45 -3.21
N SER A 37 3.55 4.24 -2.34
CA SER A 37 3.09 5.57 -1.94
C SER A 37 4.04 6.62 -2.46
N ARG A 38 3.50 7.67 -3.08
CA ARG A 38 4.26 8.85 -3.48
C ARG A 38 3.56 10.07 -2.94
N THR A 39 4.23 10.81 -2.08
CA THR A 39 3.69 12.02 -1.46
C THR A 39 4.64 13.20 -1.62
N THR A 40 4.07 14.39 -1.58
CA THR A 40 4.77 15.67 -1.58
C THR A 40 4.22 16.47 -0.41
N ASN A 41 5.13 17.02 0.39
CA ASN A 41 4.82 17.85 1.55
C ASN A 41 5.38 19.24 1.31
N ASP A 42 4.59 20.27 1.63
CA ASP A 42 5.08 21.64 1.61
C ASP A 42 6.01 21.88 2.82
N SER A 43 7.15 22.55 2.61
CA SER A 43 8.14 22.81 3.66
C SER A 43 8.85 24.15 3.44
N PRO A 44 9.37 24.81 4.50
CA PRO A 44 10.11 26.08 4.38
C PRO A 44 11.34 26.05 3.46
N VAL A 45 11.86 24.86 3.13
CA VAL A 45 13.02 24.67 2.24
C VAL A 45 12.62 24.27 0.80
N GLY A 46 11.32 24.24 0.50
CA GLY A 46 10.76 23.77 -0.78
C GLY A 46 10.01 22.45 -0.63
N ASP A 47 9.37 22.01 -1.72
CA ASP A 47 8.61 20.75 -1.77
C ASP A 47 9.50 19.56 -1.41
N VAL A 48 9.04 18.74 -0.46
CA VAL A 48 9.72 17.50 -0.07
C VAL A 48 8.95 16.31 -0.63
N HIS A 49 9.64 15.48 -1.42
CA HIS A 49 9.05 14.32 -2.06
C HIS A 49 9.46 13.03 -1.35
N TYR A 50 8.48 12.19 -1.03
CA TYR A 50 8.69 10.88 -0.42
C TYR A 50 8.14 9.78 -1.34
N GLU A 51 8.87 8.67 -1.39
CA GLU A 51 8.42 7.41 -1.98
C GLU A 51 8.54 6.31 -0.93
N GLU A 52 7.49 5.49 -0.82
CA GLU A 52 7.47 4.32 0.04
C GLU A 52 7.02 3.10 -0.78
N ASP A 53 7.91 2.11 -0.88
CA ASP A 53 7.66 0.82 -1.51
C ASP A 53 7.61 -0.28 -0.46
N VAL A 54 6.44 -0.87 -0.26
CA VAL A 54 6.23 -1.97 0.69
C VAL A 54 5.80 -3.22 -0.06
N THR A 55 6.46 -4.33 0.24
CA THR A 55 6.01 -5.66 -0.17
C THR A 55 5.88 -6.57 1.04
N LEU A 56 4.66 -7.04 1.27
CA LEU A 56 4.37 -8.08 2.25
C LEU A 56 4.06 -9.38 1.53
N ARG A 57 4.58 -10.49 2.07
CA ARG A 57 4.30 -11.85 1.60
C ARG A 57 3.89 -12.70 2.79
N LEU A 58 2.78 -13.41 2.66
CA LEU A 58 2.37 -14.39 3.66
C LEU A 58 3.36 -15.55 3.64
N THR A 59 4.02 -15.82 4.75
CA THR A 59 5.01 -16.89 4.88
C THR A 59 4.45 -18.14 5.53
N SER A 60 3.47 -18.00 6.43
CA SER A 60 2.75 -19.10 7.05
C SER A 60 1.37 -18.66 7.55
N LEU A 61 0.46 -19.62 7.72
CA LEU A 61 -0.86 -19.41 8.32
C LEU A 61 -1.12 -20.53 9.33
N ALA A 62 -1.21 -20.17 10.61
CA ALA A 62 -1.62 -21.09 11.66
C ALA A 62 -3.11 -20.89 11.96
N THR A 63 -3.92 -21.94 11.79
CA THR A 63 -5.33 -21.92 12.16
C THR A 63 -5.48 -21.90 13.69
N ARG A 64 -6.24 -20.93 14.21
CA ARG A 64 -6.69 -20.98 15.61
C ARG A 64 -7.82 -22.03 15.68
N ARG A 65 -7.68 -22.98 16.60
CA ARG A 65 -8.71 -23.99 16.91
C ARG A 65 -9.77 -23.39 17.82
#